data_AF-A0A0C2H2F9-F1
#
_entry.id   AF-A0A0C2H2F9-F1
#
_cell.length_a   1.000
_cell.length_b   1.000
_cell.length_c   1.000
_cell.angle_alpha   90.00
_cell.angle_beta   90.00
_cell.angle_gamma   90.00
#
_symmetry.space_group_name_H-M   'P 1'
#
loop_
_entity.id
_entity.type
_entity.pdbx_description
1 polymer ?
#
loop_
_entity_poly.entity_id
_entity_poly.type
_entity_poly.pdbx_seq_one_letter_code
_entity_poly.pdbx_strand_id
1 'polypeptide(L)'
;MCLNSQAINEEKCNSVRLRTIIQNNIVANDAEASKRAVQSAAESETGLYFDAVCGTGFFSYIAHTDEFCLASVAGVNCYVFSPVCGDTSTMAFAKVRKARRRVYLNRN
;
A
#
# COMPACT_ATOMS: atom_id res chain seq x y z
N MET A 1 -28.09 18.42 11.52
CA MET A 1 -27.26 19.01 10.44
C MET A 1 -25.82 18.55 10.70
N CYS A 2 -25.08 17.82 9.87
CA CYS A 2 -25.33 17.14 8.60
C CYS A 2 -24.69 15.76 8.70
N LEU A 3 -25.45 14.73 8.34
CA LEU A 3 -24.94 13.39 8.06
C LEU A 3 -24.04 13.52 6.83
N ASN A 4 -22.72 13.48 7.02
CA ASN A 4 -21.85 13.28 5.88
C ASN A 4 -21.81 11.77 5.62
N SER A 5 -22.83 11.30 4.89
CA SER A 5 -22.79 10.05 4.17
C SER A 5 -21.61 10.11 3.20
N GLN A 6 -20.41 9.79 3.68
CA GLN A 6 -19.43 9.19 2.81
C GLN A 6 -20.00 7.83 2.45
N ALA A 7 -20.81 7.83 1.38
CA ALA A 7 -21.16 6.63 0.64
C ALA A 7 -19.93 5.73 0.69
N ILE A 8 -20.09 4.52 1.22
CA ILE A 8 -19.06 3.50 1.06
C ILE A 8 -19.03 3.28 -0.43
N ASN A 9 -18.20 4.07 -1.11
CA ASN A 9 -18.06 3.95 -2.52
C ASN A 9 -17.12 2.76 -2.67
N GLU A 10 -17.72 1.58 -2.76
CA GLU A 10 -17.05 0.29 -2.92
C GLU A 10 -16.05 0.34 -4.10
N GLU A 11 -16.27 1.24 -5.05
CA GLU A 11 -15.35 1.57 -6.16
C GLU A 11 -13.97 2.09 -5.68
N LYS A 12 -13.94 2.76 -4.53
CA LYS A 12 -12.75 3.44 -3.98
C LYS A 12 -12.13 2.71 -2.80
N CYS A 13 -12.87 1.80 -2.18
CA CYS A 13 -12.42 1.08 -1.01
C CYS A 13 -13.08 -0.29 -0.94
N ASN A 14 -12.28 -1.34 -1.09
CA ASN A 14 -12.74 -2.73 -1.00
C ASN A 14 -12.59 -3.31 0.42
N SER A 15 -11.77 -2.69 1.27
CA SER A 15 -11.47 -3.16 2.62
C SER A 15 -11.86 -2.13 3.68
N VAL A 16 -12.94 -2.44 4.42
CA VAL A 16 -13.40 -1.62 5.55
C VAL A 16 -12.31 -1.49 6.62
N ARG A 17 -11.49 -2.53 6.78
CA ARG A 17 -10.36 -2.52 7.72
C ARG A 17 -9.35 -1.41 7.38
N LEU A 18 -8.90 -1.36 6.11
CA LEU A 18 -7.98 -0.31 5.65
C LEU A 18 -8.58 1.09 5.84
N ARG A 19 -9.89 1.25 5.64
CA ARG A 19 -10.58 2.52 5.89
C ARG A 19 -10.43 2.97 7.34
N THR A 20 -10.66 2.07 8.30
CA THR A 20 -10.55 2.35 9.73
C THR A 20 -9.12 2.75 10.10
N ILE A 21 -8.13 2.06 9.54
CA ILE A 21 -6.71 2.38 9.75
C ILE A 21 -6.41 3.80 9.26
N ILE A 22 -6.86 4.15 8.05
CA ILE A 22 -6.67 5.49 7.49
C ILE A 22 -7.35 6.55 8.37
N GLN A 23 -8.60 6.34 8.77
CA GLN A 23 -9.36 7.30 9.57
C GLN A 23 -8.75 7.52 10.97
N ASN A 24 -8.18 6.48 11.57
CA ASN A 24 -7.61 6.55 12.92
C ASN A 24 -6.18 7.11 12.94
N ASN A 25 -5.43 6.98 11.84
CA ASN A 25 -4.00 7.33 11.80
C ASN A 25 -3.66 8.55 10.93
N ILE A 26 -4.63 9.20 10.29
CA ILE A 26 -4.39 10.47 9.58
C ILE A 26 -4.09 11.60 10.56
N VAL A 27 -3.05 12.36 10.24
CA VAL A 27 -2.67 13.62 10.90
C VAL A 27 -3.16 14.79 10.04
N ALA A 28 -3.95 15.68 10.63
CA ALA A 28 -4.53 16.83 9.92
C ALA A 28 -3.43 17.74 9.33
N ASN A 29 -3.59 18.12 8.05
CA ASN A 29 -2.65 18.94 7.29
C ASN A 29 -1.23 18.38 7.12
N ASP A 30 -0.96 17.13 7.53
CA ASP A 30 0.36 16.52 7.40
C ASP A 30 0.27 15.17 6.66
N ALA A 31 0.45 15.23 5.34
CA ALA A 31 0.48 14.04 4.50
C ALA A 31 1.72 13.16 4.76
N GLU A 32 2.85 13.73 5.20
CA GLU A 32 4.09 12.99 5.43
C GLU A 32 4.05 12.17 6.71
N ALA A 33 3.49 12.73 7.79
CA ALA A 33 3.21 11.97 9.00
C ALA A 33 2.10 10.93 8.75
N SER A 34 1.03 11.32 8.05
CA SER A 34 -0.10 10.43 7.76
C SER A 34 0.33 9.18 6.99
N LYS A 35 1.13 9.30 5.93
CA LYS A 35 1.57 8.12 5.14
C LYS A 35 2.34 7.11 6.00
N ARG A 36 3.23 7.59 6.88
CA ARG A 36 4.06 6.74 7.74
C ARG A 36 3.24 6.06 8.83
N ALA A 37 2.33 6.81 9.45
CA ALA A 37 1.45 6.28 10.49
C ALA A 37 0.50 5.21 9.93
N VAL A 38 -0.14 5.51 8.80
CA VAL A 38 -1.09 4.61 8.13
C VAL A 38 -0.38 3.33 7.62
N GLN A 39 0.79 3.47 6.99
CA GLN A 39 1.58 2.31 6.57
C GLN A 39 1.94 1.42 7.77
N SER A 40 2.55 2.00 8.80
CA SER A 40 3.00 1.24 9.97
C SER A 40 1.83 0.55 10.68
N ALA A 41 0.66 1.18 10.75
CA ALA A 41 -0.53 0.59 11.33
C ALA A 41 -1.08 -0.56 10.47
N ALA A 42 -1.13 -0.39 9.14
CA ALA A 42 -1.54 -1.44 8.22
C ALA A 42 -0.63 -2.67 8.28
N GLU A 43 0.69 -2.47 8.27
CA GLU A 43 1.66 -3.55 8.38
C GLU A 43 1.58 -4.25 9.74
N SER A 44 1.40 -3.50 10.83
CA SER A 44 1.27 -4.06 12.18
C SER A 44 -0.02 -4.85 12.38
N GLU A 45 -1.12 -4.46 11.75
CA GLU A 45 -2.43 -5.14 11.91
C GLU A 45 -2.55 -6.38 11.02
N THR A 46 -1.97 -6.34 9.82
CA THR A 46 -2.11 -7.40 8.83
C THR A 46 -0.93 -8.38 8.80
N GLY A 47 0.25 -7.95 9.26
CA GLY A 47 1.50 -8.70 9.12
C GLY A 47 2.01 -8.79 7.67
N LEU A 48 1.44 -8.02 6.74
CA LEU A 48 1.83 -7.97 5.34
C LEU A 48 2.36 -6.58 4.98
N TYR A 49 3.04 -6.46 3.84
CA TYR A 49 3.52 -5.18 3.33
C TYR A 49 2.37 -4.42 2.67
N PHE A 50 2.26 -3.14 3.00
CA PHE A 50 1.26 -2.22 2.43
C PHE A 50 1.93 -0.92 2.00
N ASP A 51 1.53 -0.40 0.86
CA ASP A 51 1.94 0.90 0.36
C ASP A 51 0.88 1.95 0.71
N ALA A 52 1.32 3.09 1.25
CA ALA A 52 0.45 4.21 1.58
C ALA A 52 0.92 5.49 0.87
N VAL A 53 0.01 6.09 0.09
CA VAL A 53 0.23 7.36 -0.61
C VAL A 53 -0.74 8.38 -0.06
N CYS A 54 -0.21 9.41 0.61
CA CYS A 54 -1.01 10.52 1.11
C CYS A 54 -0.59 11.83 0.46
N GLY A 55 -1.56 12.72 0.23
CA GLY A 55 -1.32 14.05 -0.31
C GLY A 55 -2.38 15.06 0.16
N THR A 56 -1.96 16.31 0.30
CA THR A 56 -2.81 17.48 0.62
C THR A 56 -3.32 18.21 -0.63
N GLY A 57 -3.02 17.69 -1.82
CA GLY A 57 -3.39 18.27 -3.11
C GLY A 57 -3.84 17.21 -4.11
N PHE A 58 -3.88 17.58 -5.38
CA PHE A 58 -4.28 16.68 -6.47
C PHE A 58 -3.06 15.99 -7.06
N PHE A 59 -3.08 14.67 -7.10
CA PHE A 59 -2.08 13.85 -7.74
C PHE A 59 -2.77 12.70 -8.48
N SER A 60 -2.23 12.32 -9.63
CA SER A 60 -2.73 11.23 -10.45
C SER A 60 -1.64 10.18 -10.59
N TYR A 61 -1.99 8.92 -10.36
CA TYR A 61 -1.11 7.77 -10.50
C TYR A 61 -1.97 6.54 -10.80
N ILE A 62 -1.32 5.48 -11.28
CA ILE A 62 -1.96 4.19 -11.54
C ILE A 62 -1.16 3.15 -10.75
N ALA A 63 -1.86 2.31 -9.99
CA ALA A 63 -1.29 1.19 -9.27
C ALA A 63 -2.14 -0.06 -9.52
N HIS A 64 -1.49 -1.20 -9.61
CA HIS A 64 -2.15 -2.50 -9.63
C HIS A 64 -2.12 -3.08 -8.22
N THR A 65 -3.27 -3.51 -7.73
CA THR A 65 -3.47 -4.01 -6.37
C THR A 65 -4.76 -4.81 -6.27
N ASP A 66 -4.77 -5.79 -5.37
CA ASP A 66 -5.94 -6.61 -5.07
C ASP A 66 -6.75 -6.06 -3.87
N GLU A 67 -6.08 -5.50 -2.86
CA GLU A 67 -6.71 -4.90 -1.66
C GLU A 67 -6.34 -3.42 -1.57
N PHE A 68 -7.34 -2.52 -1.59
CA PHE A 68 -7.11 -1.08 -1.56
C PHE A 68 -8.22 -0.29 -0.88
N CYS A 69 -7.85 0.89 -0.37
CA CYS A 69 -8.79 1.86 0.15
C CYS A 69 -8.30 3.30 -0.03
N LEU A 70 -9.20 4.15 -0.57
CA LEU A 70 -9.02 5.59 -0.65
C LEU A 70 -9.93 6.29 0.37
N ALA A 71 -9.36 7.07 1.27
CA ALA A 71 -10.11 7.89 2.21
C ALA A 71 -9.54 9.31 2.31
N SER A 72 -10.44 10.26 2.52
CA SER A 72 -10.13 11.68 2.68
C SER A 72 -10.54 12.13 4.08
N VAL A 73 -9.58 12.64 4.85
CA VAL A 73 -9.81 13.14 6.22
C VAL A 73 -9.01 14.41 6.42
N ALA A 74 -9.65 15.44 6.99
CA ALA A 74 -8.99 16.70 7.38
C ALA A 74 -8.14 17.37 6.27
N GLY A 75 -8.60 17.30 5.01
CA GLY A 75 -7.89 17.88 3.86
C GLY A 75 -6.72 17.05 3.32
N VAL A 76 -6.51 15.84 3.85
CA VAL A 76 -5.51 14.88 3.38
C VAL A 76 -6.22 13.71 2.72
N ASN A 77 -5.84 13.40 1.47
CA ASN A 77 -6.27 12.19 0.78
C ASN A 77 -5.19 11.13 0.94
N CYS A 78 -5.55 9.99 1.53
CA CYS A 78 -4.68 8.84 1.66
C CYS A 78 -5.25 7.66 0.88
N TYR A 79 -4.37 6.99 0.15
CA TYR A 79 -4.62 5.75 -0.54
C TYR A 79 -3.70 4.68 0.00
N VAL A 80 -4.27 3.57 0.44
CA VAL A 80 -3.53 2.43 0.97
C VAL A 80 -3.86 1.22 0.14
N PHE A 81 -2.85 0.46 -0.23
CA PHE A 81 -3.03 -0.72 -1.04
C PHE A 81 -1.94 -1.76 -0.79
N SER A 82 -2.28 -3.02 -1.01
CA SER A 82 -1.29 -4.09 -1.00
C SER A 82 -0.62 -4.16 -2.38
N PRO A 83 0.72 -4.13 -2.48
CA PRO A 83 1.37 -4.39 -3.75
C PRO A 83 1.05 -5.81 -4.21
N VAL A 84 0.64 -5.96 -5.47
CA VAL A 84 0.46 -7.30 -6.06
C VAL A 84 1.79 -8.04 -5.94
N CYS A 85 1.76 -9.24 -5.38
CA CYS A 85 2.92 -10.11 -5.35
C CYS A 85 3.35 -10.43 -6.79
N GLY A 86 4.30 -9.67 -7.34
CA GLY A 86 5.09 -10.15 -8.45
C GLY A 86 6.05 -11.19 -7.90
N ASP A 87 5.73 -12.48 -8.07
CA ASP A 87 6.49 -13.64 -7.58
C ASP A 87 7.97 -13.36 -7.27
N THR A 88 8.25 -12.91 -6.03
CA THR A 88 9.61 -12.74 -5.52
C THR A 88 10.29 -14.10 -5.32
N SER A 89 9.51 -15.19 -5.37
CA SER A 89 9.99 -16.56 -5.56
C SER A 89 10.94 -16.66 -6.75
N THR A 90 10.61 -16.04 -7.89
CA THR A 90 11.42 -16.15 -9.12
C THR A 90 12.77 -15.43 -9.01
N MET A 91 12.86 -14.35 -8.23
CA MET A 91 14.11 -13.60 -8.04
C MET A 91 15.11 -14.34 -7.14
N ALA A 92 14.63 -15.08 -6.13
CA ALA A 92 15.46 -15.98 -5.33
C ALA A 92 16.01 -17.15 -6.18
N PHE A 93 15.15 -17.78 -7.00
CA PHE A 93 15.59 -18.88 -7.88
C PHE A 93 16.48 -18.42 -9.04
N ALA A 94 16.31 -17.20 -9.56
CA ALA A 94 17.16 -16.65 -10.62
C ALA A 94 18.61 -16.43 -10.15
N LYS A 95 18.82 -15.97 -8.90
CA LYS A 95 20.17 -15.87 -8.32
C LYS A 95 20.83 -17.24 -8.14
N VAL A 96 20.07 -18.26 -7.71
CA VAL A 96 20.58 -19.65 -7.57
C VAL A 96 20.96 -20.25 -8.93
N ARG A 97 20.13 -20.07 -9.97
CA ARG A 97 20.43 -20.57 -11.34
C ARG A 97 21.68 -19.91 -11.93
N LYS A 98 21.87 -18.59 -11.72
CA LYS A 98 23.06 -17.86 -12.23
C LYS A 98 24.34 -18.27 -11.48
N ALA A 99 24.25 -18.53 -10.17
CA ALA A 99 25.36 -19.05 -9.38
C ALA A 99 25.79 -20.46 -9.81
N ARG A 100 24.85 -21.40 -10.00
CA ARG A 100 25.15 -22.75 -10.51
C ARG A 100 25.76 -22.75 -11.91
N ARG A 101 25.32 -21.86 -12.80
CA ARG A 101 25.87 -21.75 -14.18
C ARG A 101 27.31 -21.24 -14.20
N ARG A 102 27.69 -20.31 -13.31
CA ARG A 102 29.08 -19.85 -13.16
C ARG A 102 30.01 -20.95 -12.62
N VAL A 103 29.54 -21.76 -11.67
CA VAL A 103 30.35 -22.88 -11.15
C VAL A 103 30.62 -23.94 -12.23
N TYR A 104 29.67 -24.18 -13.14
CA TYR A 104 29.87 -25.11 -14.26
C TYR A 104 30.83 -24.57 -15.34
N LEU A 105 30.78 -23.27 -15.64
CA LEU A 105 31.61 -22.64 -16.68
C LEU A 105 33.07 -22.37 -16.26
N ASN A 106 33.38 -22.40 -14.96
CA ASN A 106 34.75 -22.25 -14.44
C ASN A 106 35.48 -23.59 -14.24
N ARG A 107 34.95 -24.70 -14.77
CA ARG A 107 35.49 -26.06 -14.55
C ARG A 107 36.04 -26.75 -15.81
N ASN A 108 36.25 -25.97 -16.88
CA ASN A 108 37.04 -26.31 -18.08
C ASN A 108 38.12 -25.26 -18.29
#